data_AF-N8NRA5-F1
#
_entry.id   AF-N8NRA5-F1
#
_cell.length_a   1.000
_cell.length_b   1.000
_cell.length_c   1.000
_cell.angle_alpha   90.00
_cell.angle_beta   90.00
_cell.angle_gamma   90.00
#
_symmetry.space_group_name_H-M   'P 1'
#
loop_
_entity.id
_entity.type
_entity.pdbx_description
1 polymer ?
#
loop_
_entity_poly.entity_id
_entity_poly.type
_entity_poly.pdbx_seq_one_letter_code
_entity_poly.pdbx_strand_id
1 'polypeptide(L)'
;MPEWLDFRITKIDCAFREFPKLKYLSLLYAALVILLAIFYMPILKLAHSFNYFGSYPLQNLIAENIGWLFWGQLVLPVVLAVFFYWDVSGRHDEMYLKKYRQLPKWVR
;
A
#
# COMPACT_ATOMS: atom_id res chain seq x y z
N MET A 1 -18.18 14.43 -14.09
CA MET A 1 -17.57 13.21 -13.50
C MET A 1 -18.59 12.09 -13.66
N PRO A 2 -18.22 10.90 -14.14
CA PRO A 2 -19.23 9.87 -14.43
C PRO A 2 -19.90 9.40 -13.13
N GLU A 3 -21.22 9.23 -13.16
CA GLU A 3 -22.08 9.02 -11.96
C GLU A 3 -21.64 7.83 -11.10
N TRP A 4 -21.07 6.79 -11.72
CA TRP A 4 -20.53 5.62 -11.03
C TRP A 4 -19.35 5.93 -10.09
N LEU A 5 -18.53 6.95 -10.41
CA LEU A 5 -17.38 7.37 -9.59
C LEU A 5 -17.87 8.17 -8.40
N ASP A 6 -18.88 9.02 -8.61
CA ASP A 6 -19.43 9.90 -7.58
C ASP A 6 -20.12 9.09 -6.47
N PHE A 7 -20.89 8.06 -6.87
CA PHE A 7 -21.49 7.12 -5.93
C PHE A 7 -20.44 6.36 -5.10
N ARG A 8 -19.35 5.90 -5.75
CA ARG A 8 -18.26 5.17 -5.08
C ARG A 8 -17.52 6.06 -4.07
N ILE A 9 -17.20 7.29 -4.46
CA ILE A 9 -16.49 8.25 -3.60
C ILE A 9 -17.36 8.64 -2.41
N THR A 10 -18.65 8.90 -2.64
CA THR A 10 -19.59 9.23 -1.58
C THR A 10 -19.71 8.09 -0.57
N LYS A 11 -19.74 6.83 -1.04
CA LYS A 11 -19.75 5.65 -0.16
C LYS A 11 -18.49 5.57 0.71
N ILE A 12 -17.32 5.85 0.14
CA ILE A 12 -16.05 5.88 0.87
C ILE A 12 -16.06 7.02 1.91
N ASP A 13 -16.54 8.20 1.56
CA ASP A 13 -16.62 9.33 2.48
C ASP A 13 -17.59 9.03 3.65
N CYS A 14 -18.73 8.39 3.39
CA CYS A 14 -19.63 7.90 4.43
C CYS A 14 -18.93 6.91 5.38
N ALA A 15 -18.21 5.93 4.85
CA ALA A 15 -17.47 4.94 5.67
C ALA A 15 -16.38 5.61 6.52
N PHE A 16 -15.69 6.63 5.98
CA PHE A 16 -14.67 7.37 6.70
C PHE A 16 -15.24 8.36 7.73
N ARG A 17 -16.40 8.96 7.48
CA ARG A 17 -17.13 9.74 8.49
C ARG A 17 -17.58 8.86 9.64
N GLU A 18 -17.99 7.65 9.34
CA GLU A 18 -18.44 6.70 10.35
C GLU A 18 -17.29 6.14 11.20
N PHE A 19 -16.16 5.84 10.56
CA PHE A 19 -14.97 5.27 11.20
C PHE A 19 -13.73 6.11 10.86
N PRO A 20 -13.48 7.23 11.56
CA PRO A 20 -12.39 8.15 11.24
C PRO A 20 -11.00 7.51 11.34
N LYS A 21 -10.86 6.46 12.17
CA LYS A 21 -9.62 5.68 12.29
C LYS A 21 -9.21 5.03 10.97
N LEU A 22 -10.17 4.57 10.16
CA LEU A 22 -9.88 3.97 8.84
C LEU A 22 -9.37 5.01 7.85
N LYS A 23 -9.82 6.27 7.97
CA LYS A 23 -9.33 7.38 7.14
C LYS A 23 -7.85 7.67 7.40
N TYR A 24 -7.44 7.72 8.67
CA TYR A 24 -6.03 7.93 9.01
C TYR A 24 -5.16 6.75 8.57
N LEU A 25 -5.67 5.53 8.69
CA LEU A 25 -4.96 4.33 8.26
C LEU A 25 -4.80 4.28 6.72
N SER A 26 -5.85 4.61 5.97
CA SER A 26 -5.78 4.69 4.51
C SER A 26 -4.84 5.80 4.02
N LEU A 27 -4.82 6.95 4.69
CA LEU A 27 -3.85 8.03 4.42
C LEU A 27 -2.41 7.60 4.71
N LEU A 28 -2.17 6.91 5.83
CA LEU A 28 -0.85 6.38 6.18
C LEU A 28 -0.38 5.38 5.12
N TYR A 29 -1.26 4.47 4.68
CA TYR A 29 -0.95 3.51 3.63
C TYR A 29 -0.68 4.18 2.29
N ALA A 30 -1.47 5.18 1.89
CA ALA A 30 -1.18 5.96 0.70
C ALA A 30 0.18 6.66 0.77
N ALA A 31 0.50 7.26 1.93
CA ALA A 31 1.81 7.88 2.14
C ALA A 31 2.96 6.86 2.05
N LEU A 32 2.80 5.66 2.62
CA LEU A 32 3.80 4.59 2.51
C LEU A 32 4.04 4.14 1.06
N VAL A 33 2.98 3.99 0.27
CA VAL A 33 3.10 3.62 -1.15
C VAL A 33 3.85 4.70 -1.94
N ILE A 34 3.54 5.98 -1.70
CA ILE A 34 4.23 7.12 -2.33
C ILE A 34 5.70 7.16 -1.91
N LEU A 35 5.98 7.05 -0.61
CA LEU A 35 7.34 7.01 -0.09
C LEU A 35 8.12 5.85 -0.69
N LEU A 36 7.51 4.66 -0.78
CA LEU A 36 8.16 3.51 -1.42
C LEU A 36 8.52 3.82 -2.87
N ALA A 37 7.58 4.36 -3.67
CA ALA A 37 7.83 4.67 -5.08
C ALA A 37 8.98 5.68 -5.27
N ILE A 38 9.10 6.65 -4.37
CA ILE A 38 10.16 7.68 -4.38
C ILE A 38 11.50 7.10 -3.91
N PHE A 39 11.49 6.35 -2.81
CA PHE A 39 12.72 5.89 -2.14
C PHE A 39 13.23 4.55 -2.65
N TYR A 40 12.49 3.83 -3.50
CA TYR A 40 12.88 2.51 -4.01
C TYR A 40 14.28 2.52 -4.67
N MET A 41 14.50 3.40 -5.63
CA MET A 41 15.80 3.52 -6.33
C MET A 41 16.93 4.02 -5.42
N PRO A 42 16.72 5.06 -4.58
CA PRO A 42 17.69 5.46 -3.57
C PRO A 42 18.10 4.31 -2.64
N ILE A 43 17.14 3.49 -2.18
CA ILE A 43 17.40 2.33 -1.32
C ILE A 43 18.20 1.26 -2.06
N LEU A 44 17.87 0.96 -3.32
CA LEU A 44 18.65 0.02 -4.14
C LEU A 44 20.08 0.49 -4.35
N LYS A 45 20.29 1.79 -4.60
CA LYS A 45 21.62 2.37 -4.72
C LYS A 45 22.42 2.26 -3.43
N LEU A 46 21.77 2.53 -2.29
CA LEU A 46 22.38 2.39 -0.96
C LEU A 46 22.76 0.93 -0.69
N ALA A 47 21.87 -0.02 -1.01
CA ALA A 47 22.10 -1.45 -0.88
C ALA A 47 23.25 -1.93 -1.78
N HIS A 48 23.34 -1.42 -3.01
CA HIS A 48 24.46 -1.73 -3.91
C HIS A 48 25.80 -1.22 -3.37
N SER A 49 25.81 -0.01 -2.80
CA SER A 49 27.02 0.57 -2.18
C SER A 49 27.31 0.06 -0.76
N PHE A 50 26.48 -0.83 -0.23
CA PHE A 50 26.61 -1.33 1.12
C PHE A 50 27.88 -2.19 1.24
N ASN A 51 28.88 -1.64 1.94
CA ASN A 51 30.12 -2.31 2.23
C ASN A 51 30.04 -2.93 3.63
N TYR A 52 30.23 -4.24 3.70
CA TYR A 52 30.35 -4.96 4.96
C TYR A 52 31.74 -5.60 5.03
N PHE A 53 32.57 -5.10 5.95
CA PHE A 53 33.94 -5.61 6.18
C PHE A 53 34.80 -5.73 4.91
N GLY A 54 34.74 -4.72 4.03
CA GLY A 54 35.52 -4.69 2.79
C GLY A 54 34.92 -5.50 1.64
N SER A 55 33.78 -6.15 1.86
CA SER A 55 33.02 -6.88 0.84
C SER A 55 31.74 -6.14 0.46
N TYR A 56 31.31 -6.29 -0.78
CA TYR A 56 30.06 -5.74 -1.31
C TYR A 56 29.06 -6.87 -1.62
N PRO A 57 28.49 -7.52 -0.59
CA PRO A 57 27.76 -8.77 -0.76
C PRO A 57 26.52 -8.64 -1.65
N LEU A 58 25.89 -7.46 -1.67
CA LEU A 58 24.67 -7.19 -2.44
C LEU A 58 24.97 -6.64 -3.85
N GLN A 59 26.20 -6.23 -4.13
CA GLN A 59 26.56 -5.60 -5.39
C GLN A 59 26.36 -6.55 -6.59
N ASN A 60 26.89 -7.77 -6.50
CA ASN A 60 26.77 -8.75 -7.58
C ASN A 60 25.31 -9.17 -7.80
N LEU A 61 24.57 -9.43 -6.71
CA LEU A 61 23.15 -9.78 -6.78
C LEU A 61 22.31 -8.68 -7.44
N ILE A 62 22.56 -7.41 -7.12
CA ILE A 62 21.86 -6.27 -7.72
C ILE A 62 22.26 -6.08 -9.19
N ALA A 63 23.54 -6.21 -9.51
CA ALA A 63 24.05 -6.06 -10.88
C ALA A 63 23.48 -7.12 -11.82
N GLU A 64 23.41 -8.38 -11.38
CA GLU A 64 22.88 -9.50 -12.17
C GLU A 64 21.36 -9.38 -12.40
N ASN A 65 20.63 -8.72 -11.49
CA ASN A 65 19.17 -8.66 -11.51
C ASN A 65 18.62 -7.25 -11.77
N ILE A 66 19.44 -6.31 -12.26
CA ILE A 66 19.07 -4.90 -12.32
C ILE A 66 17.83 -4.62 -13.18
N GLY A 67 17.63 -5.40 -14.25
CA GLY A 67 16.46 -5.32 -15.10
C GLY A 67 15.17 -5.69 -14.35
N TRP A 68 15.20 -6.74 -13.53
CA TRP A 68 14.07 -7.14 -12.69
C TRP A 68 13.82 -6.15 -11.54
N LEU A 69 14.89 -5.66 -10.92
CA LEU A 69 14.80 -4.66 -9.85
C LEU A 69 14.22 -3.34 -10.36
N PHE A 70 14.50 -2.94 -11.59
CA PHE A 70 13.88 -1.75 -12.19
C PHE A 70 12.36 -1.86 -12.24
N TRP A 71 11.82 -3.00 -12.65
CA TRP A 71 10.37 -3.26 -12.63
C TRP A 71 9.79 -3.28 -11.22
N GLY A 72 10.60 -3.64 -10.21
CA GLY A 72 10.24 -3.58 -8.81
C GLY A 72 9.78 -2.19 -8.34
N GLN A 73 10.26 -1.11 -8.97
CA GLN A 73 9.81 0.25 -8.65
C GLN A 73 8.31 0.46 -8.92
N LEU A 74 7.74 -0.24 -9.90
CA LEU A 74 6.33 -0.14 -10.27
C LEU A 74 5.52 -1.27 -9.64
N VAL A 75 6.02 -2.50 -9.70
CA VAL A 75 5.32 -3.69 -9.20
C VAL A 75 5.13 -3.62 -7.69
N LEU A 76 6.15 -3.21 -6.94
CA LEU A 76 6.11 -3.24 -5.47
C LEU A 76 5.07 -2.25 -4.89
N PRO A 77 4.99 -0.98 -5.32
CA PRO A 77 3.92 -0.08 -4.89
C PRO A 77 2.51 -0.56 -5.24
N VAL A 78 2.33 -1.16 -6.43
CA VAL A 78 1.01 -1.67 -6.87
C VAL A 78 0.57 -2.84 -5.99
N VAL A 79 1.45 -3.81 -5.74
CA VAL A 79 1.16 -4.95 -4.87
C VAL A 79 0.83 -4.49 -3.46
N LEU A 80 1.60 -3.55 -2.91
CA LEU A 80 1.30 -2.99 -1.58
C LEU A 80 -0.02 -2.22 -1.56
N ALA A 81 -0.34 -1.46 -2.60
CA ALA A 81 -1.61 -0.74 -2.67
C ALA A 81 -2.81 -1.70 -2.63
N VAL A 82 -2.74 -2.82 -3.35
CA VAL A 82 -3.76 -3.88 -3.31
C VAL A 82 -3.85 -4.52 -1.92
N PHE A 83 -2.70 -4.82 -1.31
CA PHE A 83 -2.65 -5.40 0.04
C PHE A 83 -3.25 -4.45 1.08
N PHE A 84 -2.88 -3.18 1.05
CA PHE A 84 -3.41 -2.15 1.94
C PHE A 84 -4.90 -1.90 1.73
N TYR A 85 -5.38 -1.99 0.50
CA TYR A 85 -6.81 -1.93 0.22
C TYR A 85 -7.56 -3.08 0.90
N TRP A 86 -7.05 -4.31 0.80
CA TRP A 86 -7.63 -5.46 1.49
C TRP A 86 -7.58 -5.33 3.01
N ASP A 87 -6.47 -4.86 3.60
CA ASP A 87 -6.37 -4.66 5.05
C ASP A 87 -7.37 -3.60 5.55
N VAL A 88 -7.48 -2.45 4.86
CA VAL A 88 -8.47 -1.41 5.19
C VAL A 88 -9.89 -1.96 5.10
N SER A 89 -10.20 -2.74 4.07
CA SER A 89 -11.52 -3.35 3.89
C SER A 89 -11.83 -4.35 5.01
N GLY A 90 -10.87 -5.23 5.36
CA GLY A 90 -11.05 -6.19 6.44
C GLY A 90 -11.30 -5.50 7.78
N ARG A 91 -10.53 -4.45 8.09
CA ARG A 91 -10.73 -3.64 9.31
C ARG A 91 -12.06 -2.90 9.31
N HIS A 92 -12.51 -2.41 8.16
CA HIS A 92 -13.85 -1.84 8.04
C HIS A 92 -14.92 -2.85 8.44
N ASP A 93 -14.84 -4.07 7.90
CA ASP A 93 -15.83 -5.12 8.16
C ASP A 93 -15.79 -5.57 9.62
N GLU A 94 -14.61 -5.66 10.25
CA GLU A 94 -14.48 -5.91 11.68
C GLU A 94 -15.11 -4.80 12.55
N MET A 95 -14.87 -3.53 12.22
CA MET A 95 -15.43 -2.41 12.97
C MET A 95 -16.95 -2.33 12.80
N TYR A 96 -17.43 -2.60 11.59
CA TYR A 96 -18.85 -2.67 11.28
C TYR A 96 -19.52 -3.82 12.05
N LEU A 97 -18.92 -5.00 12.05
CA LEU A 97 -19.41 -6.16 12.82
C LEU A 97 -19.42 -5.88 14.33
N LYS A 98 -18.39 -5.22 14.87
CA LYS A 98 -18.35 -4.85 16.30
C LYS A 98 -19.46 -3.87 16.68
N LYS A 99 -19.75 -2.89 15.82
CA LYS A 99 -20.75 -1.86 16.07
C LYS A 99 -22.20 -2.34 15.85
N TYR A 100 -22.43 -3.10 14.78
CA TYR A 100 -23.78 -3.48 14.34
C TYR A 100 -24.12 -4.96 14.53
N ARG A 101 -23.15 -5.80 14.95
CA ARG A 101 -23.28 -7.28 15.04
C ARG A 101 -23.75 -7.95 13.74
N GLN A 102 -23.61 -7.26 12.61
CA GLN A 102 -23.99 -7.72 11.29
C GLN A 102 -22.87 -7.38 10.32
N LEU A 103 -22.66 -8.23 9.31
CA LEU A 103 -21.78 -7.90 8.20
C LEU A 103 -22.47 -6.86 7.30
N PRO A 104 -21.71 -5.97 6.65
CA PRO A 104 -22.28 -5.01 5.72
C PRO A 104 -23.07 -5.72 4.61
N LYS A 105 -24.21 -5.16 4.18
CA LYS A 105 -25.12 -5.79 3.19
C LYS A 105 -24.48 -6.11 1.83
N TRP A 106 -23.32 -5.54 1.53
CA TRP A 106 -22.57 -5.76 0.28
C TRP A 106 -21.52 -6.87 0.36
N VAL A 107 -21.34 -7.50 1.52
CA VAL A 107 -20.51 -8.72 1.70
C VAL A 107 -21.32 -10.01 1.48
N ARG A 108 -22.66 -9.89 1.37
CA ARG A 108 -23.57 -11.02 1.12
C ARG A 108 -23.74 -11.28 -0.38
#